data_AF-A0A846ZKJ3-F1
#
_entry.id   AF-A0A846ZKJ3-F1
#
_cell.length_a   1.000
_cell.length_b   1.000
_cell.length_c   1.000
_cell.angle_alpha   90.00
_cell.angle_beta   90.00
_cell.angle_gamma   90.00
#
_symmetry.space_group_name_H-M   'P 1'
#
loop_
_entity.id
_entity.type
_entity.pdbx_description
1 polymer ?
#
loop_
_entity_poly.entity_id
_entity_poly.type
_entity_poly.pdbx_seq_one_letter_code
_entity_poly.pdbx_strand_id
1 'polypeptide(L)'
;MLAAALLVSACSSGVKGSDATQVAKNFPVTVEAYKSGQFLLDGAVLSAMDLGSHFAYLRDQGQLPKRVLLKRSDKTKIHKKHLMAMARMELDYGFAVYYEKKGELMRLAITDKKDIPQLQQHEDGPPLPDRLKGQTARGGNHFPTGN
;
A
#
# COMPACT_ATOMS: atom_id res chain seq x y z
N MET A 1 55.99 22.93 15.25
CA MET A 1 54.66 23.48 14.87
C MET A 1 54.54 23.44 13.35
N LEU A 2 53.42 22.91 12.87
CA LEU A 2 52.82 23.09 11.53
C LEU A 2 53.59 22.62 10.28
N ALA A 3 53.22 21.42 9.80
CA ALA A 3 53.27 21.08 8.39
C ALA A 3 51.86 20.61 7.99
N ALA A 4 51.06 21.53 7.46
CA ALA A 4 49.70 21.29 6.97
C ALA A 4 49.65 21.64 5.48
N ALA A 5 49.38 20.65 4.63
CA ALA A 5 48.73 20.80 3.32
C ALA A 5 48.51 19.43 2.66
N LEU A 6 47.45 18.72 3.06
CA LEU A 6 46.86 17.66 2.23
C LEU A 6 45.64 18.27 1.53
N LEU A 7 45.84 18.81 0.33
CA LEU A 7 44.77 19.21 -0.57
C LEU A 7 44.28 17.97 -1.34
N VAL A 8 43.33 17.24 -0.76
CA VAL A 8 42.51 16.28 -1.50
C VAL A 8 41.38 17.06 -2.18
N SER A 9 41.64 17.51 -3.41
CA SER A 9 40.60 17.96 -4.33
C SER A 9 40.09 16.76 -5.11
N ALA A 10 39.05 16.12 -4.59
CA ALA A 10 38.20 15.19 -5.35
C ALA A 10 36.73 15.56 -5.15
N CYS A 11 36.35 16.79 -5.53
CA CYS A 11 34.95 17.12 -5.76
C CYS A 11 34.52 16.61 -7.14
N SER A 12 34.40 15.30 -7.29
CA SER A 12 33.53 14.74 -8.32
C SER A 12 32.11 14.69 -7.75
N SER A 13 31.39 15.81 -7.81
CA SER A 13 29.94 15.85 -7.59
C SER A 13 29.23 15.19 -8.79
N GLY A 14 29.44 13.88 -8.95
CA GLY A 14 28.61 13.02 -9.76
C GLY A 14 27.56 12.39 -8.87
N VAL A 15 26.51 13.13 -8.50
CA VAL A 15 25.33 12.54 -7.85
C VAL A 15 24.50 11.81 -8.90
N LYS A 16 25.03 10.68 -9.37
CA LYS A 16 24.36 9.81 -10.31
C LYS A 16 23.60 8.76 -9.51
N GLY A 17 22.30 9.01 -9.34
CA GLY A 17 21.33 8.06 -8.81
C GLY A 17 21.42 7.92 -7.29
N SER A 18 20.46 8.53 -6.59
CA SER A 18 20.16 8.16 -5.21
C SER A 18 19.92 6.64 -5.18
N ASP A 19 20.85 5.92 -4.58
CA ASP A 19 20.84 4.46 -4.53
C ASP A 19 19.50 4.03 -3.92
N ALA A 20 18.70 3.21 -4.63
CA ALA A 20 17.42 2.69 -4.14
C ALA A 20 17.57 2.06 -2.73
N THR A 21 18.75 1.51 -2.47
CA THR A 21 19.22 0.97 -1.20
C THR A 21 19.29 2.01 -0.07
N GLN A 22 19.73 3.23 -0.37
CA GLN A 22 19.82 4.32 0.61
C GLN A 22 18.45 4.92 0.93
N VAL A 23 17.53 4.94 -0.06
CA VAL A 23 16.14 5.33 0.16
C VAL A 23 15.41 4.29 1.01
N ALA A 24 15.59 3.00 0.72
CA ALA A 24 14.96 1.91 1.47
C ALA A 24 15.30 1.90 2.98
N LYS A 25 16.52 2.29 3.36
CA LYS A 25 16.94 2.38 4.77
C LYS A 25 16.11 3.35 5.62
N ASN A 26 15.40 4.29 5.00
CA ASN A 26 14.57 5.27 5.69
C ASN A 26 13.11 4.83 5.87
N PHE A 27 12.76 3.64 5.38
CA PHE A 27 11.42 3.09 5.47
C PHE A 27 11.41 1.86 6.39
N PRO A 28 10.47 1.79 7.36
CA PRO A 28 10.37 0.66 8.27
C PRO A 28 9.98 -0.63 7.55
N VAL A 29 9.24 -0.53 6.45
CA VAL A 29 8.86 -1.66 5.60
C VAL A 29 9.09 -1.31 4.15
N THR A 30 9.78 -2.20 3.44
CA THR A 30 9.98 -2.13 1.99
C THR A 30 9.37 -3.36 1.34
N VAL A 31 8.48 -3.11 0.38
CA VAL A 31 7.82 -4.13 -0.43
C VAL A 31 8.34 -4.01 -1.86
N GLU A 32 8.63 -5.13 -2.52
CA GLU A 32 9.03 -5.13 -3.92
C GLU A 32 7.89 -5.60 -4.82
N ALA A 33 7.78 -5.00 -6.02
CA ALA A 33 6.86 -5.48 -7.03
C ALA A 33 7.30 -6.84 -7.58
N TYR A 34 6.38 -7.80 -7.71
CA TYR A 34 6.64 -9.12 -8.29
C TYR A 34 5.72 -9.42 -9.47
N LYS A 35 5.90 -10.58 -10.09
CA LYS A 35 5.11 -10.97 -11.27
C LYS A 35 3.61 -10.98 -10.96
N SER A 36 2.80 -10.70 -11.99
CA SER A 36 1.33 -10.84 -11.93
C SER A 36 0.61 -10.00 -10.86
N GLY A 37 1.18 -8.88 -10.42
CA GLY A 37 0.54 -8.04 -9.39
C GLY A 37 0.86 -8.49 -7.95
N GLN A 38 1.72 -9.49 -7.78
CA GLN A 38 2.18 -9.97 -6.48
C GLN A 38 3.28 -9.07 -5.90
N PHE A 39 3.72 -9.38 -4.69
CA PHE A 39 4.70 -8.60 -3.96
C PHE A 39 5.78 -9.52 -3.37
N LEU A 40 6.97 -8.97 -3.18
CA LEU A 40 8.01 -9.58 -2.35
C LEU A 40 8.11 -8.79 -1.05
N LEU A 41 8.03 -9.49 0.06
CA LEU A 41 8.29 -8.96 1.39
C LEU A 41 9.25 -9.92 2.09
N ASP A 42 10.43 -9.45 2.46
CA ASP A 42 11.47 -10.25 3.12
C ASP A 42 11.80 -11.57 2.40
N GLY A 43 11.76 -11.54 1.06
CA GLY A 43 12.01 -12.71 0.20
C GLY A 43 10.80 -13.63 -0.02
N ALA A 44 9.70 -13.43 0.71
CA ALA A 44 8.45 -14.17 0.51
C ALA A 44 7.61 -13.52 -0.60
N VAL A 45 7.08 -14.36 -1.50
CA VAL A 45 6.14 -13.92 -2.54
C VAL A 45 4.72 -13.94 -1.97
N LEU A 46 4.08 -12.78 -1.95
CA LEU A 46 2.75 -12.59 -1.39
C LEU A 46 1.78 -12.08 -2.46
N SER A 47 0.54 -12.57 -2.43
CA SER A 47 -0.54 -11.91 -3.17
C SER A 47 -0.86 -10.54 -2.55
N ALA A 48 -1.63 -9.71 -3.25
CA ALA A 48 -2.12 -8.45 -2.67
C ALA A 48 -2.96 -8.70 -1.40
N MET A 49 -3.72 -9.79 -1.37
CA MET A 49 -4.56 -10.16 -0.22
C MET A 49 -3.73 -10.60 0.98
N ASP A 50 -2.70 -11.42 0.75
CA ASP A 50 -1.81 -11.87 1.82
C ASP A 50 -0.97 -10.73 2.39
N LEU A 51 -0.50 -9.82 1.52
CA LEU A 51 0.19 -8.62 1.95
C LEU A 51 -0.73 -7.69 2.76
N GLY A 52 -1.98 -7.51 2.34
CA GLY A 52 -2.98 -6.77 3.12
C GLY A 52 -3.22 -7.42 4.49
N SER A 53 -3.35 -8.74 4.53
CA SER A 53 -3.51 -9.51 5.79
C SER A 53 -2.30 -9.34 6.72
N HIS A 54 -1.08 -9.28 6.16
CA HIS A 54 0.12 -8.95 6.94
C HIS A 54 0.04 -7.55 7.57
N PHE A 55 -0.39 -6.54 6.82
CA PHE A 55 -0.57 -5.19 7.37
C PHE A 55 -1.71 -5.11 8.39
N ALA A 56 -2.81 -5.84 8.18
CA ALA A 56 -3.88 -5.97 9.16
C ALA A 56 -3.37 -6.54 10.48
N TYR A 57 -2.57 -7.61 10.41
CA TYR A 57 -1.92 -8.17 11.58
C TYR A 57 -1.03 -7.14 12.29
N LEU A 58 -0.17 -6.42 11.55
CA LEU A 58 0.67 -5.38 12.14
C LEU A 58 -0.15 -4.26 12.81
N ARG A 59 -1.28 -3.86 12.21
CA ARG A 59 -2.21 -2.90 12.82
C ARG A 59 -2.79 -3.43 14.13
N ASP A 60 -3.23 -4.67 14.15
CA ASP A 60 -3.86 -5.27 15.32
C ASP A 60 -2.84 -5.44 16.47
N GLN A 61 -1.55 -5.57 16.15
CA GLN A 61 -0.43 -5.53 17.12
C GLN A 61 0.03 -4.11 17.50
N GLY A 62 -0.56 -3.05 16.94
CA GLY A 62 -0.11 -1.67 17.15
C GLY A 62 1.23 -1.33 16.49
N GLN A 63 1.68 -2.17 15.56
CA GLN A 63 2.99 -2.12 14.88
C GLN A 63 2.86 -1.68 13.41
N LEU A 64 1.70 -1.17 12.99
CA LEU A 64 1.51 -0.72 11.62
C LEU A 64 2.50 0.39 11.26
N PRO A 65 3.30 0.23 10.19
CA PRO A 65 4.23 1.27 9.77
C PRO A 65 3.47 2.49 9.27
N LYS A 66 3.93 3.70 9.64
CA LYS A 66 3.33 4.94 9.12
C LYS A 66 3.58 5.16 7.63
N ARG A 67 4.66 4.57 7.10
CA ARG A 67 5.10 4.73 5.71
C ARG A 67 5.65 3.42 5.18
N VAL A 68 5.27 3.08 3.96
CA VAL A 68 5.73 1.88 3.26
C VAL A 68 6.36 2.29 1.93
N LEU A 69 7.51 1.70 1.60
CA LEU A 69 8.16 1.87 0.31
C LEU A 69 7.81 0.72 -0.63
N LEU A 70 7.28 1.03 -1.81
CA LEU A 70 7.16 0.12 -2.93
C LEU A 70 8.32 0.35 -3.90
N LYS A 71 9.18 -0.65 -4.09
CA LYS A 71 10.26 -0.61 -5.08
C LYS A 71 10.05 -1.62 -6.19
N ARG A 72 10.78 -1.45 -7.30
CA ARG A 72 10.93 -2.53 -8.28
C ARG A 72 11.75 -3.67 -7.66
N SER A 73 11.44 -4.90 -8.04
CA SER A 73 12.35 -6.03 -7.80
C SER A 73 13.30 -6.20 -8.98
N ASP A 74 14.28 -7.09 -8.84
CA ASP A 74 15.14 -7.52 -9.95
C ASP A 74 14.35 -8.22 -11.06
N LYS A 75 13.20 -8.81 -10.73
CA LYS A 75 12.39 -9.60 -11.66
C LYS A 75 11.27 -8.80 -12.32
N THR A 76 10.80 -7.70 -11.73
CA THR A 76 9.60 -7.00 -12.19
C THR A 76 9.61 -5.52 -11.80
N LYS A 77 9.27 -4.65 -12.77
CA LYS A 77 9.06 -3.21 -12.54
C LYS A 77 7.72 -2.95 -11.85
N ILE A 78 7.57 -1.77 -11.26
CA ILE A 78 6.27 -1.35 -10.73
C ILE A 78 5.29 -1.12 -11.90
N HIS A 79 4.10 -1.71 -11.79
CA HIS A 79 3.00 -1.65 -12.75
C HIS A 79 1.76 -1.06 -12.08
N LYS A 80 0.77 -0.62 -12.88
CA LYS A 80 -0.50 -0.05 -12.39
C LYS A 80 -1.20 -0.97 -11.37
N LYS A 81 -1.18 -2.29 -11.58
CA LYS A 81 -1.76 -3.28 -10.64
C LYS A 81 -1.16 -3.20 -9.23
N HIS A 82 0.16 -3.03 -9.11
CA HIS A 82 0.82 -2.89 -7.81
C HIS A 82 0.43 -1.56 -7.14
N LEU A 83 0.41 -0.46 -7.90
CA LEU A 83 0.03 0.85 -7.38
C LEU A 83 -1.42 0.85 -6.89
N MET A 84 -2.34 0.21 -7.62
CA MET A 84 -3.75 0.12 -7.24
C MET A 84 -3.96 -0.73 -5.98
N ALA A 85 -3.27 -1.87 -5.87
CA ALA A 85 -3.30 -2.69 -4.67
C ALA A 85 -2.74 -1.94 -3.46
N MET A 86 -1.62 -1.24 -3.61
CA MET A 86 -1.06 -0.43 -2.51
C MET A 86 -1.95 0.77 -2.15
N ALA A 87 -2.61 1.40 -3.13
CA ALA A 87 -3.57 2.47 -2.89
C ALA A 87 -4.77 1.98 -2.06
N ARG A 88 -5.29 0.78 -2.37
CA ARG A 88 -6.34 0.13 -1.57
C ARG A 88 -5.87 -0.08 -0.13
N MET A 89 -4.66 -0.60 0.08
CA MET A 89 -4.11 -0.80 1.42
C MET A 89 -3.85 0.51 2.18
N GLU A 90 -3.41 1.58 1.50
CA GLU A 90 -3.30 2.91 2.09
C GLU A 90 -4.66 3.41 2.60
N LEU A 91 -5.75 3.18 1.86
CA LEU A 91 -7.10 3.51 2.28
C LEU A 91 -7.60 2.62 3.44
N ASP A 92 -7.35 1.32 3.37
CA ASP A 92 -7.87 0.34 4.33
C ASP A 92 -7.15 0.43 5.70
N TYR A 93 -5.86 0.82 5.70
CA TYR A 93 -5.03 0.79 6.91
C TYR A 93 -4.46 2.16 7.32
N GLY A 94 -4.47 3.16 6.43
CA GLY A 94 -4.07 4.54 6.76
C GLY A 94 -2.55 4.81 6.79
N PHE A 95 -1.72 3.91 6.23
CA PHE A 95 -0.29 4.18 6.05
C PHE A 95 -0.01 4.87 4.71
N ALA A 96 1.01 5.73 4.66
CA ALA A 96 1.38 6.41 3.43
C ALA A 96 2.26 5.53 2.55
N VAL A 97 1.89 5.33 1.28
CA VAL A 97 2.72 4.60 0.33
C VAL A 97 3.62 5.55 -0.44
N TYR A 98 4.88 5.18 -0.56
CA TYR A 98 5.85 5.84 -1.42
C TYR A 98 6.36 4.82 -2.43
N TYR A 99 6.70 5.27 -3.63
CA TYR A 99 7.28 4.41 -4.65
C TYR A 99 8.42 5.09 -5.38
N GLU A 100 9.39 4.29 -5.82
CA GLU A 100 10.51 4.81 -6.60
C GLU A 100 10.18 4.77 -8.10
N LYS A 101 10.33 5.91 -8.76
CA LYS A 101 10.20 6.04 -10.21
C LYS A 101 11.42 6.76 -10.76
N LYS A 102 12.24 6.05 -11.54
CA LYS A 102 13.45 6.59 -12.19
C LYS A 102 14.43 7.26 -11.19
N GLY A 103 14.58 6.70 -9.99
CA GLY A 103 15.47 7.25 -8.95
C GLY A 103 14.87 8.41 -8.14
N GLU A 104 13.61 8.77 -8.41
CA GLU A 104 12.86 9.74 -7.60
C GLU A 104 11.85 9.04 -6.70
N LEU A 105 11.77 9.49 -5.45
CA LEU A 105 10.81 9.02 -4.47
C LEU A 105 9.50 9.80 -4.65
N MET A 106 8.46 9.13 -5.11
CA MET A 106 7.12 9.71 -5.27
C MET A 106 6.20 9.21 -4.16
N ARG A 107 5.39 10.09 -3.58
CA ARG A 107 4.28 9.67 -2.74
C ARG A 107 3.15 9.16 -3.63
N LEU A 108 2.55 8.03 -3.27
CA LEU A 108 1.30 7.60 -3.87
C LEU A 108 0.23 8.61 -3.45
N ALA A 109 -0.16 9.48 -4.38
CA ALA A 109 -1.23 10.41 -4.14
C ALA A 109 -2.52 9.74 -4.60
N ILE A 110 -3.45 9.50 -3.67
CA ILE A 110 -4.83 9.13 -3.99
C ILE A 110 -5.53 10.38 -4.56
N THR A 111 -5.01 10.96 -5.65
CA THR A 111 -5.46 12.29 -6.12
C THR A 111 -6.64 12.21 -7.07
N ASP A 112 -6.99 11.05 -7.59
CA ASP A 112 -8.13 10.97 -8.47
C ASP A 112 -9.07 9.83 -8.08
N LYS A 113 -10.19 10.24 -7.46
CA LYS A 113 -11.46 9.48 -7.41
C LYS A 113 -11.88 8.93 -8.79
N LYS A 114 -11.27 9.40 -9.88
CA LYS A 114 -11.50 8.99 -11.27
C LYS A 114 -10.62 7.81 -11.74
N ASP A 115 -9.52 7.50 -11.03
CA ASP A 115 -8.59 6.40 -11.36
C ASP A 115 -8.83 5.14 -10.52
N ILE A 116 -9.91 5.13 -9.73
CA ILE A 116 -10.42 3.97 -8.99
C ILE A 116 -11.66 3.32 -9.68
N PRO A 117 -11.72 3.09 -11.01
CA PRO A 117 -12.80 2.30 -11.59
C PRO A 117 -12.48 0.81 -11.37
N GLN A 118 -12.60 0.35 -10.12
CA GLN A 118 -12.74 -1.07 -9.77
C GLN A 118 -13.00 -1.34 -8.28
N LEU A 119 -12.94 -0.34 -7.38
CA LEU A 119 -13.32 -0.57 -5.98
C LEU A 119 -14.84 -0.49 -5.74
N GLN A 120 -15.63 0.01 -6.69
CA GLN A 120 -17.09 -0.01 -6.62
C GLN A 120 -17.71 -1.36 -7.01
N GLN A 121 -16.95 -2.31 -7.57
CA GLN A 121 -17.51 -3.60 -7.98
C GLN A 121 -17.47 -4.67 -6.87
N HIS A 122 -16.98 -4.34 -5.67
CA HIS A 122 -16.93 -5.26 -4.53
C HIS A 122 -17.60 -4.70 -3.26
N GLU A 123 -18.43 -3.65 -3.39
CA GLU A 123 -19.34 -3.23 -2.30
C GLU A 123 -20.79 -3.62 -2.58
N ASP A 124 -21.16 -3.84 -3.84
CA ASP A 124 -22.42 -4.48 -4.20
C ASP A 124 -22.20 -5.99 -4.25
N GLY A 125 -22.44 -6.67 -3.13
CA GLY A 125 -22.72 -8.11 -3.15
C GLY A 125 -23.77 -8.44 -4.23
N PRO A 126 -23.83 -9.68 -4.75
CA PRO A 126 -24.79 -10.05 -5.77
C PRO A 126 -26.19 -9.56 -5.36
N PRO A 127 -26.96 -8.96 -6.28
CA PRO A 127 -28.25 -8.39 -5.94
C PRO A 127 -29.06 -9.43 -5.18
N LEU A 128 -29.52 -9.06 -3.97
CA LEU A 128 -30.34 -9.97 -3.17
C LEU A 128 -31.50 -10.45 -4.05
N PRO A 129 -31.77 -11.76 -4.14
CA PRO A 129 -32.88 -12.27 -4.92
C PRO A 129 -34.18 -11.60 -4.44
N ASP A 130 -35.09 -11.28 -5.36
CA ASP A 130 -36.32 -10.49 -5.12
C ASP A 130 -37.15 -10.96 -3.92
N ARG A 131 -37.01 -12.22 -3.51
CA ARG A 131 -37.66 -12.80 -2.33
C ARG A 131 -37.24 -12.18 -0.98
N LEU A 132 -36.13 -11.46 -0.93
CA LEU A 132 -35.64 -10.81 0.29
C LEU A 132 -36.01 -9.32 0.38
N LYS A 133 -36.56 -8.71 -0.68
CA LYS A 133 -36.84 -7.27 -0.78
C LYS A 133 -38.13 -6.81 -0.07
N GLY A 134 -38.57 -7.54 0.96
CA GLY A 134 -39.82 -7.25 1.67
C GLY A 134 -39.91 -7.74 3.11
N GLN A 135 -38.89 -8.44 3.63
CA GLN A 135 -38.87 -8.83 5.04
C GLN A 135 -38.18 -7.73 5.85
N THR A 136 -38.95 -6.71 6.21
CA THR A 136 -38.53 -5.79 7.27
C THR A 136 -38.46 -6.58 8.56
N ALA A 137 -37.31 -6.58 9.24
CA ALA A 137 -37.17 -7.05 10.60
C ALA A 137 -37.98 -6.14 11.54
N ARG A 138 -39.28 -6.40 11.66
CA ARG A 138 -40.15 -5.91 12.73
C ARG A 138 -40.67 -7.13 13.50
N GLY A 139 -39.79 -7.69 14.31
CA GLY A 139 -40.10 -8.73 15.29
C GLY A 139 -40.36 -8.12 16.66
N GLY A 140 -41.62 -7.73 16.89
CA GLY A 140 -42.38 -7.85 18.13
C GLY A 140 -41.79 -7.41 19.48
N ASN A 141 -42.29 -6.28 20.00
CA ASN A 141 -42.59 -6.13 21.43
C ASN A 141 -44.12 -5.97 21.58
N HIS A 142 -44.79 -7.00 22.13
CA HIS A 142 -45.85 -6.99 23.17
C HIS A 142 -46.69 -5.68 23.34
N PHE A 143 -48.04 -5.62 23.34
CA PHE A 143 -49.15 -6.38 23.98
C PHE A 143 -50.50 -6.12 23.27
N PRO A 144 -51.53 -6.97 23.47
CA PRO A 144 -52.86 -6.82 22.85
C PRO A 144 -53.82 -5.98 23.72
N THR A 145 -54.63 -5.14 23.08
CA THR A 145 -55.91 -4.64 23.63
C THR A 145 -56.86 -4.36 22.46
N GLY A 146 -58.00 -5.05 22.47
CA GLY A 146 -59.01 -5.01 21.41
C GLY A 146 -59.99 -3.83 21.50
N ASN A 147 -60.83 -3.72 20.48
CA ASN A 147 -62.29 -3.91 20.55
C ASN A 147 -62.82 -4.16 19.13
#